data_AF-A0A402ANN4-F1
#
_entry.id   AF-A0A402ANN4-F1
#
_cell.length_a   1.000
_cell.length_b   1.000
_cell.length_c   1.000
_cell.angle_alpha   90.00
_cell.angle_beta   90.00
_cell.angle_gamma   90.00
#
_symmetry.space_group_name_H-M   'P 1'
#
loop_
_entity.id
_entity.type
_entity.pdbx_description
1 polymer ?
#
loop_
_entity_poly.entity_id
_entity_poly.type
_entity_poly.pdbx_seq_one_letter_code
_entity_poly.pdbx_strand_id
1 'polypeptide(L)' 'MNIIKAIYNFIVGDMIILVGVLILLLVLLLINNIAALASIRIISGPLLIIALLAILVTTLLRETRPKA' A
#
# COMPACT_ATOMS: atom_id res chain seq x y z
N MET A 1 -20.56 -20.95 5.50
CA MET A 1 -19.53 -19.88 5.45
C MET A 1 -19.65 -19.08 6.75
N ASN A 2 -18.67 -19.16 7.65
CA ASN A 2 -18.76 -18.45 8.94
C ASN A 2 -18.59 -16.94 8.69
N ILE A 3 -19.63 -16.15 8.94
CA ILE A 3 -19.67 -14.69 8.76
C ILE A 3 -18.47 -14.01 9.42
N ILE A 4 -18.08 -14.48 10.61
CA ILE A 4 -16.91 -14.00 11.36
C ILE A 4 -15.61 -14.10 10.55
N LYS A 5 -15.42 -15.20 9.79
CA LYS A 5 -14.21 -15.41 8.97
C LYS A 5 -14.17 -14.45 7.78
N ALA A 6 -15.33 -14.06 7.24
CA ALA A 6 -15.41 -13.08 6.15
C ALA A 6 -15.03 -11.68 6.65
N ILE A 7 -15.60 -11.26 7.79
CA ILE A 7 -15.32 -9.97 8.42
C ILE A 7 -13.84 -9.83 8.78
N TYR A 8 -13.25 -10.85 9.43
CA TYR A 8 -11.81 -10.84 9.73
C TYR A 8 -10.98 -10.64 8.46
N ASN A 9 -11.38 -11.29 7.36
CA ASN A 9 -10.59 -11.25 6.16
C ASN A 9 -10.63 -9.91 5.42
N PHE A 10 -11.79 -9.25 5.49
CA PHE A 10 -12.02 -7.90 5.01
C PHE A 10 -11.18 -6.88 5.81
N ILE A 11 -11.24 -6.94 7.15
CA ILE A 11 -10.45 -6.06 8.04
C ILE A 11 -8.95 -6.20 7.77
N VAL A 12 -8.44 -7.43 7.61
CA VAL A 12 -7.02 -7.64 7.31
C VAL A 12 -6.66 -7.14 5.90
N GLY A 13 -7.59 -7.17 4.94
CA GLY A 13 -7.39 -6.57 3.62
C GLY A 13 -7.20 -5.06 3.72
N ASP A 14 -8.14 -4.37 4.37
CA ASP A 14 -8.09 -2.92 4.58
C ASP A 14 -6.85 -2.46 5.36
N MET A 15 -6.42 -3.26 6.34
CA MET A 15 -5.23 -2.96 7.13
C MET A 15 -3.95 -2.99 6.29
N ILE A 16 -3.87 -3.83 5.25
CA ILE A 16 -2.73 -3.85 4.32
C ILE A 16 -2.69 -2.55 3.51
N ILE A 17 -3.84 -2.08 3.01
CA ILE A 17 -3.93 -0.81 2.29
C ILE A 17 -3.51 0.35 3.21
N LEU A 18 -4.05 0.39 4.42
CA LEU A 18 -3.74 1.44 5.39
C LEU A 18 -2.25 1.51 5.71
N VAL A 19 -1.63 0.37 6.05
CA VAL A 19 -0.19 0.30 6.36
C VAL A 19 0.65 0.65 5.14
N GLY A 20 0.29 0.15 3.95
CA GLY A 20 0.98 0.47 2.71
C GLY A 20 0.96 1.97 2.40
N VAL A 21 -0.20 2.62 2.53
CA VAL A 21 -0.34 4.07 2.32
C VAL A 21 0.46 4.86 3.36
N LEU A 22 0.43 4.46 4.63
CA LEU A 22 1.23 5.11 5.67
C LEU A 22 2.74 5.04 5.37
N ILE A 23 3.23 3.91 4.90
CA ILE A 23 4.63 3.76 4.47
C ILE A 23 4.93 4.70 3.29
N LEU A 24 4.03 4.80 2.30
CA LEU A 24 4.21 5.71 1.17
C LEU A 24 4.27 7.18 1.60
N LEU A 25 3.43 7.58 2.55
CA LEU A 25 3.47 8.94 3.10
C LEU A 25 4.79 9.21 3.85
N LEU A 26 5.29 8.24 4.61
CA LEU A 26 6.61 8.34 5.24
C LEU A 26 7.73 8.44 4.21
N VAL A 27 7.69 7.66 3.14
CA VAL A 27 8.67 7.73 2.04
C VAL A 27 8.62 9.11 1.37
N LEU A 28 7.43 9.64 1.09
CA LEU A 28 7.26 10.98 0.53
C LEU A 28 7.82 12.06 1.46
N LEU A 29 7.57 11.93 2.77
CA LEU A 29 8.12 12.82 3.78
C LEU A 29 9.65 12.81 3.74
N LEU A 30 10.27 11.62 3.68
CA LEU A 30 11.73 11.47 3.61
C LEU A 30 12.31 12.08 2.32
N ILE A 31 11.70 11.80 1.17
CA ILE A 31 12.13 12.33 -0.13
C ILE A 31 12.13 13.87 -0.13
N ASN A 32 11.12 14.49 0.47
CA ASN A 32 10.98 15.95 0.50
C ASN A 32 11.87 16.64 1.55
N ASN A 33 12.24 15.95 2.63
CA ASN A 33 12.99 16.56 3.73
C ASN A 33 14.50 16.24 3.71
N ILE A 34 14.95 15.23 2.95
CA ILE A 34 16.36 14.86 2.88
C ILE A 34 17.01 15.46 1.63
N ALA A 35 18.09 16.23 1.81
CA ALA A 35 18.82 16.87 0.72
C ALA A 35 19.45 15.88 -0.26
N ALA A 36 19.95 14.74 0.24
CA ALA A 36 20.53 13.67 -0.59
C ALA A 36 19.53 13.05 -1.57
N LEU A 37 18.21 13.16 -1.32
CA LEU A 37 17.16 12.65 -2.20
C LEU A 37 16.63 13.72 -3.17
N ALA A 38 17.26 14.89 -3.29
CA ALA A 38 16.77 15.97 -4.15
C ALA A 38 16.57 15.55 -5.62
N SER A 39 17.45 14.71 -6.16
CA SER A 39 17.36 14.23 -7.55
C SER A 39 16.13 13.37 -7.82
N ILE A 40 15.63 12.62 -6.82
CA ILE A 40 14.47 11.73 -6.98
C ILE A 40 13.13 12.45 -6.81
N ARG A 41 13.12 13.68 -6.27
CA ARG A 41 11.89 14.46 -6.02
C ARG A 41 11.08 14.69 -7.30
N ILE A 42 11.76 14.86 -8.43
CA ILE A 42 11.14 15.13 -9.75
C ILE A 42 10.23 13.97 -10.18
N ILE A 43 10.60 12.73 -9.81
CA ILE A 43 9.85 11.52 -10.19
C ILE A 43 9.03 10.95 -9.02
N SER A 44 8.99 11.63 -7.89
CA SER A 44 8.35 11.11 -6.66
C SER A 44 6.86 10.85 -6.84
N GLY A 45 6.13 11.74 -7.53
CA GLY A 45 4.70 11.56 -7.83
C GLY A 45 4.40 10.28 -8.60
N PRO A 46 4.96 10.08 -9.81
CA PRO A 46 4.80 8.84 -10.57
C PRO A 46 5.20 7.58 -9.79
N LEU A 47 6.29 7.65 -9.01
CA LEU A 47 6.79 6.52 -8.23
C LEU A 47 5.79 6.12 -7.12
N LEU A 48 5.18 7.09 -6.45
CA LEU A 48 4.14 6.85 -5.46
C LEU A 48 2.86 6.27 -6.07
N ILE A 49 2.48 6.71 -7.27
CA ILE A 49 1.31 6.16 -7.98
C ILE A 49 1.53 4.68 -8.28
N ILE A 50 2.70 4.33 -8.83
CA ILE A 50 3.05 2.93 -9.13
C ILE A 50 3.03 2.10 -7.85
N ALA A 51 3.60 2.62 -6.76
CA ALA A 51 3.64 1.91 -5.49
C ALA A 51 2.23 1.73 -4.88
N LEU A 52 1.36 2.74 -4.99
CA LEU A 52 -0.05 2.64 -4.56
C LEU A 52 -0.79 1.57 -5.37
N LEU A 53 -0.62 1.56 -6.70
CA LEU A 53 -1.21 0.54 -7.57
C LEU A 53 -0.73 -0.87 -7.17
N ALA A 54 0.55 -1.03 -6.85
CA ALA A 54 1.08 -2.31 -6.37
C ALA A 54 0.43 -2.75 -5.05
N ILE A 55 0.21 -1.84 -4.09
CA ILE A 55 -0.49 -2.14 -2.83
C ILE A 55 -1.95 -2.56 -3.10
N LEU A 56 -2.65 -1.87 -4.00
CA LEU A 56 -4.02 -2.25 -4.36
C LEU A 56 -4.07 -3.61 -5.05
N VAL A 57 -3.22 -3.85 -6.04
CA VAL A 57 -3.15 -5.14 -6.76
C VAL A 57 -2.82 -6.29 -5.80
N THR A 58 -1.85 -6.11 -4.90
CA THR A 58 -1.49 -7.14 -3.92
C THR A 58 -2.63 -7.44 -2.94
N THR A 59 -3.41 -6.42 -2.55
CA THR A 59 -4.60 -6.59 -1.72
C THR A 59 -5.69 -7.36 -2.46
N LEU A 60 -5.99 -6.98 -3.71
CA LEU A 60 -6.97 -7.69 -4.55
C LEU A 60 -6.56 -9.15 -4.83
N LEU A 61 -5.28 -9.40 -5.08
CA LEU A 61 -4.75 -10.77 -5.25
C LEU A 61 -4.91 -11.62 -4.00
N ARG A 62 -4.79 -11.01 -2.81
CA ARG A 62 -5.04 -11.70 -1.54
C ARG A 62 -6.51 -12.04 -1.37
N GLU A 63 -7.40 -11.13 -1.73
CA GLU A 63 -8.84 -11.34 -1.58
C GLU A 63 -9.41 -12.35 -2.57
N THR A 64 -8.88 -12.36 -3.79
CA THR A 64 -9.30 -13.28 -4.86
C THR A 64 -8.64 -14.65 -4.78
N ARG A 65 -7.58 -14.81 -3.97
CA ARG A 65 -6.90 -16.10 -3.80
C ARG A 65 -7.86 -17.14 -3.17
N PRO A 66 -8.03 -18.31 -3.80
CA PRO A 66 -8.80 -19.39 -3.21
C PRO A 66 -8.18 -19.79 -1.88
N LYS A 67 -8.96 -19.70 -0.82
CA LYS A 67 -8.56 -20.18 0.51
C LYS A 67 -8.78 -21.69 0.55
N ALA A 68 -7.69 -22.45 0.50
CA ALA A 68 -7.70 -23.87 0.82
C ALA A 68 -8.29 -24.12 2.22
#